data_AF-A0A1Q7WC37-F1
#
_entry.id   AF-A0A1Q7WC37-F1
#
_cell.length_a   1.000
_cell.length_b   1.000
_cell.length_c   1.000
_cell.angle_alpha   90.00
_cell.angle_beta   90.00
_cell.angle_gamma   90.00
#
_symmetry.space_group_name_H-M   'P 1'
#
loop_
_entity.id
_entity.type
_entity.pdbx_description
1 polymer ?
#
loop_
_entity_poly.entity_id
_entity_poly.type
_entity_poly.pdbx_seq_one_letter_code
_entity_poly.pdbx_strand_id
1 'polypeptide(L)'
;MASSISGAARELVRIVIHAVDAAISGDDVVTYDRAIARLASEPAGGRVLGDVLRSLLEDTHPDGFSSDDITLVVGRCYRAAVAWLPPDRVDVTVLLAALAGALGIHEAGITYEALDLPRSNADEYRDPDDRVPVRPPAWPEYAWHAPLLVADLLPFAAATLAGYLESTFAEYARQAREELT
;
A
#
# COMPACT_ATOMS: atom_id res chain seq x y z
N MET A 1 31.25 -6.25 -7.18
CA MET A 1 30.18 -6.73 -8.06
C MET A 1 29.11 -7.40 -7.19
N ALA A 2 27.85 -6.97 -7.37
CA ALA A 2 26.61 -7.45 -6.77
C ALA A 2 26.53 -7.50 -5.23
N SER A 3 26.07 -6.39 -4.62
CA SER A 3 25.32 -6.51 -3.37
C SER A 3 23.96 -7.10 -3.74
N SER A 4 23.96 -8.42 -3.88
CA SER A 4 22.81 -9.21 -4.29
C SER A 4 21.69 -8.94 -3.29
N ILE A 5 20.51 -8.56 -3.78
CA ILE A 5 19.26 -8.60 -3.01
C ILE A 5 19.28 -9.89 -2.17
N SER A 6 19.18 -9.76 -0.84
CA SER A 6 19.20 -10.91 0.08
C SER A 6 18.17 -11.95 -0.36
N GLY A 7 18.39 -13.23 -0.06
CA GLY A 7 17.42 -14.30 -0.39
C GLY A 7 16.00 -13.98 0.09
N ALA A 8 15.87 -13.35 1.26
CA ALA A 8 14.60 -12.88 1.80
C ALA A 8 13.97 -11.76 0.96
N ALA A 9 14.78 -10.81 0.46
CA ALA A 9 14.27 -9.71 -0.34
C ALA A 9 13.84 -10.18 -1.75
N ARG A 10 14.52 -11.16 -2.35
CA ARG A 10 14.06 -11.78 -3.61
C ARG A 10 12.74 -12.52 -3.45
N GLU A 11 12.58 -13.21 -2.32
CA GLU A 11 11.33 -13.89 -2.01
C GLU A 11 10.19 -12.88 -1.82
N LEU A 12 10.42 -11.78 -1.11
CA LEU A 12 9.42 -10.71 -0.97
C LEU A 12 9.06 -10.08 -2.32
N VAL A 13 10.04 -9.80 -3.19
CA VAL A 13 9.79 -9.31 -4.56
C VAL A 13 8.85 -10.25 -5.31
N ARG A 14 9.13 -11.57 -5.27
CA ARG A 14 8.30 -12.58 -5.93
C ARG A 14 6.88 -12.62 -5.37
N ILE A 15 6.72 -12.49 -4.06
CA ILE A 15 5.42 -12.46 -3.38
C ILE A 15 4.62 -11.22 -3.79
N VAL A 16 5.25 -10.04 -3.83
CA VAL A 16 4.59 -8.79 -4.25
C VAL A 16 4.16 -8.86 -5.72
N ILE A 17 5.05 -9.30 -6.61
CA ILE A 17 4.74 -9.46 -8.04
C ILE A 17 3.51 -10.37 -8.21
N HIS A 18 3.51 -11.53 -7.56
CA HIS A 18 2.39 -12.46 -7.67
C HIS A 18 1.07 -11.87 -7.16
N ALA A 19 1.08 -11.07 -6.09
CA ALA A 19 -0.12 -10.40 -5.58
C ALA A 19 -0.66 -9.34 -6.55
N VAL A 20 0.23 -8.54 -7.14
CA VAL A 20 -0.15 -7.51 -8.11
C VAL A 20 -0.59 -8.12 -9.44
N ASP A 21 0.10 -9.16 -9.94
CA ASP A 21 -0.29 -9.85 -11.18
C ASP A 21 -1.68 -10.50 -11.05
N ALA A 22 -2.01 -11.05 -9.87
CA ALA A 22 -3.34 -11.56 -9.58
C ALA A 22 -4.40 -10.44 -9.59
N ALA A 23 -4.09 -9.27 -9.03
CA ALA A 23 -4.96 -8.10 -9.10
C ALA A 23 -5.14 -7.56 -10.53
N ILE A 24 -4.07 -7.54 -11.34
CA ILE A 24 -4.11 -7.12 -12.75
C ILE A 24 -4.96 -8.08 -13.59
N SER A 25 -4.85 -9.39 -13.34
CA SER A 25 -5.63 -10.41 -14.07
C SER A 25 -7.13 -10.26 -13.82
N GLY A 26 -7.52 -9.96 -12.57
CA GLY A 26 -8.86 -9.46 -12.25
C GLY A 26 -9.99 -10.44 -12.52
N ASP A 27 -9.74 -11.75 -12.46
CA ASP A 27 -10.74 -12.78 -12.77
C ASP A 27 -10.70 -14.01 -11.83
N ASP A 28 -9.66 -14.15 -11.00
CA ASP A 28 -9.49 -15.27 -10.07
C ASP A 28 -9.33 -14.83 -8.61
N VAL A 29 -10.48 -14.76 -7.93
CA VAL A 29 -10.56 -14.43 -6.49
C VAL A 29 -9.74 -15.41 -5.64
N VAL A 30 -9.73 -16.70 -5.96
CA VAL A 30 -9.05 -17.70 -5.14
C VAL A 30 -7.53 -17.56 -5.25
N THR A 31 -7.04 -17.25 -6.45
CA THR A 31 -5.62 -16.95 -6.66
C THR A 31 -5.21 -15.65 -5.95
N TYR A 32 -6.06 -14.63 -5.99
CA TYR A 32 -5.83 -13.39 -5.25
C TYR A 32 -5.78 -13.62 -3.72
N ASP A 33 -6.79 -14.29 -3.15
CA ASP A 33 -6.86 -14.62 -1.72
C ASP A 33 -5.58 -15.30 -1.23
N ARG A 34 -5.06 -16.28 -1.99
CA ARG A 34 -3.81 -16.99 -1.65
C ARG A 34 -2.59 -16.09 -1.73
N ALA A 35 -2.52 -15.24 -2.76
CA ALA A 35 -1.41 -14.30 -2.92
C ALA A 35 -1.36 -13.31 -1.74
N ILE A 36 -2.53 -12.78 -1.33
CA ILE A 36 -2.62 -11.86 -0.21
C ILE A 36 -2.29 -12.55 1.12
N ALA A 37 -2.78 -13.77 1.35
CA ALA A 37 -2.42 -14.51 2.56
C ALA A 37 -0.90 -14.71 2.70
N ARG A 38 -0.21 -14.97 1.58
CA ARG A 38 1.26 -15.05 1.56
C ARG A 38 1.91 -13.69 1.80
N LEU A 39 1.46 -12.64 1.14
CA LEU A 39 1.98 -11.28 1.27
C LEU A 39 1.79 -10.71 2.68
N ALA A 40 0.63 -10.90 3.30
CA ALA A 40 0.33 -10.45 4.66
C ALA A 40 1.24 -11.13 5.72
N SER A 41 1.81 -12.30 5.41
CA SER A 41 2.75 -12.99 6.30
C SER A 41 4.16 -12.39 6.29
N GLU A 42 4.46 -11.49 5.35
CA GLU A 42 5.78 -10.85 5.22
C GLU A 42 5.80 -9.49 5.95
N PRO A 43 6.56 -9.33 7.06
CA PRO A 43 6.52 -8.11 7.86
C PRO A 43 6.95 -6.84 7.12
N ALA A 44 7.86 -6.97 6.15
CA ALA A 44 8.35 -5.86 5.34
C ALA A 44 7.41 -5.49 4.18
N GLY A 45 6.35 -6.25 3.93
CA GLY A 45 5.45 -6.04 2.79
C GLY A 45 4.79 -4.67 2.79
N GLY A 46 4.38 -4.17 3.96
CA GLY A 46 3.73 -2.86 4.07
C GLY A 46 4.63 -1.70 3.72
N ARG A 47 5.89 -1.73 4.19
CA ARG A 47 6.89 -0.72 3.84
C ARG A 47 7.18 -0.74 2.33
N VAL A 48 7.43 -1.93 1.77
CA VAL A 48 7.74 -2.08 0.34
C VAL A 48 6.61 -1.59 -0.55
N LEU A 49 5.37 -2.01 -0.27
CA LEU A 49 4.22 -1.58 -1.08
C LEU A 49 3.88 -0.11 -0.88
N GLY A 50 4.08 0.45 0.32
CA GLY A 50 3.97 1.88 0.56
C GLY A 50 4.96 2.68 -0.28
N ASP A 51 6.24 2.28 -0.29
CA ASP A 51 7.28 2.96 -1.08
C ASP A 51 7.05 2.81 -2.59
N VAL A 52 6.62 1.63 -3.06
CA VAL A 52 6.24 1.43 -4.47
C VAL A 52 5.05 2.31 -4.85
N LEU A 53 4.01 2.35 -4.00
CA LEU A 53 2.81 3.17 -4.23
C LEU A 53 3.18 4.66 -4.25
N ARG A 54 4.08 5.09 -3.37
CA ARG A 54 4.61 6.47 -3.38
C ARG A 54 5.30 6.80 -4.69
N SER A 55 6.23 5.96 -5.14
CA SER A 55 6.93 6.17 -6.42
C SER A 55 5.97 6.17 -7.61
N LEU A 56 4.92 5.34 -7.59
CA LEU A 56 3.88 5.35 -8.61
C LEU A 56 3.08 6.67 -8.59
N LEU A 57 2.71 7.18 -7.42
CA LEU A 57 2.00 8.45 -7.30
C LEU A 57 2.86 9.63 -7.79
N GLU A 58 4.14 9.66 -7.41
CA GLU A 58 5.10 10.68 -7.86
C GLU A 58 5.31 10.67 -9.38
N ASP A 59 5.34 9.48 -10.00
CA ASP A 59 5.50 9.34 -11.45
C ASP A 59 4.20 9.67 -12.23
N THR A 60 3.05 9.27 -11.70
CA THR A 60 1.74 9.48 -12.35
C THR A 60 1.16 10.88 -12.12
N HIS A 61 1.59 11.58 -11.05
CA HIS A 61 1.11 12.91 -10.66
C HIS A 61 2.30 13.84 -10.35
N PRO A 62 3.12 14.20 -11.35
CA PRO A 62 4.34 15.00 -11.15
C PRO A 62 4.05 16.41 -10.59
N ASP A 63 2.86 16.95 -10.85
CA ASP A 63 2.42 18.26 -10.34
C ASP A 63 1.87 18.19 -8.90
N GLY A 64 1.81 17.00 -8.31
CA GLY A 64 1.28 16.73 -6.97
C GLY A 64 -0.05 15.98 -6.99
N PHE A 65 -0.35 15.30 -5.87
CA PHE A 65 -1.54 14.47 -5.70
C PHE A 65 -2.60 15.21 -4.87
N SER A 66 -3.69 15.65 -5.52
CA SER A 66 -4.73 16.48 -4.93
C SER A 66 -5.94 15.67 -4.40
N SER A 67 -6.86 16.35 -3.71
CA SER A 67 -8.13 15.74 -3.29
C SER A 67 -8.98 15.23 -4.46
N ASP A 68 -8.89 15.89 -5.61
CA ASP A 68 -9.65 15.47 -6.80
C ASP A 68 -9.04 14.18 -7.38
N ASP A 69 -7.71 14.07 -7.38
CA ASP A 69 -6.98 12.87 -7.80
C ASP A 69 -7.27 11.69 -6.87
N ILE A 70 -7.35 11.92 -5.56
CA ILE A 70 -7.76 10.90 -4.58
C ILE A 70 -9.13 10.33 -4.95
N THR A 71 -10.11 11.20 -5.20
CA THR A 71 -11.48 10.78 -5.54
C THR A 71 -11.50 9.97 -6.84
N LEU A 72 -10.71 10.40 -7.84
CA LEU A 72 -10.60 9.71 -9.12
C LEU A 72 -9.96 8.33 -8.98
N VAL A 73 -8.79 8.24 -8.34
CA VAL A 73 -8.02 7.00 -8.17
C VAL A 73 -8.80 5.99 -7.34
N VAL A 74 -9.30 6.40 -6.17
CA VAL A 74 -10.05 5.51 -5.29
C VAL A 74 -11.34 5.03 -5.97
N GLY A 75 -12.06 5.94 -6.62
CA GLY A 75 -13.29 5.59 -7.34
C GLY A 75 -13.04 4.64 -8.52
N ARG A 76 -11.94 4.83 -9.26
CA ARG A 76 -11.54 3.95 -10.37
C ARG A 76 -11.11 2.58 -9.87
N CYS A 77 -10.20 2.54 -8.90
CA CYS A 77 -9.70 1.31 -8.28
C CYS A 77 -10.84 0.49 -7.67
N TYR A 78 -11.76 1.13 -6.91
CA TYR A 78 -12.91 0.44 -6.34
C TYR A 78 -13.78 -0.20 -7.43
N ARG A 79 -14.16 0.57 -8.47
CA ARG A 79 -14.99 0.06 -9.57
C ARG A 79 -14.32 -1.09 -10.31
N ALA A 80 -13.01 -1.01 -10.55
CA ALA A 80 -12.26 -2.08 -11.19
C ALA A 80 -12.21 -3.34 -10.32
N ALA A 81 -11.97 -3.19 -9.02
CA ALA A 81 -11.90 -4.31 -8.08
C ALA A 81 -13.25 -5.03 -7.93
N VAL A 82 -14.34 -4.31 -7.71
CA VAL A 82 -15.67 -4.92 -7.49
C VAL A 82 -16.31 -5.51 -8.74
N ALA A 83 -15.67 -5.35 -9.91
CA ALA A 83 -16.09 -6.05 -11.13
C ALA A 83 -15.88 -7.57 -11.04
N TRP A 84 -14.96 -8.02 -10.17
CA TRP A 84 -14.58 -9.43 -10.02
C TRP A 84 -14.46 -9.87 -8.56
N LEU A 85 -14.28 -8.94 -7.61
CA LEU A 85 -14.34 -9.20 -6.17
C LEU A 85 -15.74 -8.91 -5.59
N PRO A 86 -16.13 -9.63 -4.52
CA PRO A 86 -17.30 -9.25 -3.73
C PRO A 86 -17.16 -7.81 -3.20
N PRO A 87 -18.17 -6.93 -3.37
CA PRO A 87 -18.09 -5.54 -2.93
C PRO A 87 -17.81 -5.37 -1.44
N ASP A 88 -18.30 -6.29 -0.60
CA ASP A 88 -18.08 -6.32 0.85
C ASP A 88 -16.63 -6.59 1.26
N ARG A 89 -15.78 -7.02 0.31
CA ARG A 89 -14.33 -7.21 0.54
C ARG A 89 -13.46 -6.03 0.10
N VAL A 90 -14.03 -5.03 -0.56
CA VAL A 90 -13.29 -3.84 -1.02
C VAL A 90 -13.71 -2.65 -0.17
N ASP A 91 -12.81 -2.21 0.72
CA ASP A 91 -13.07 -1.13 1.65
C ASP A 91 -12.39 0.15 1.17
N VAL A 92 -13.20 1.15 0.86
CA VAL A 92 -12.77 2.48 0.39
C VAL A 92 -11.91 3.19 1.43
N THR A 93 -12.20 2.98 2.72
CA THR A 93 -11.45 3.59 3.83
C THR A 93 -10.02 3.06 3.87
N VAL A 94 -9.83 1.75 3.60
CA VAL A 94 -8.50 1.13 3.56
C VAL A 94 -7.72 1.58 2.33
N LEU A 95 -8.38 1.76 1.18
CA LEU A 95 -7.76 2.34 -0.02
C LEU A 95 -7.24 3.76 0.25
N LEU A 96 -8.06 4.60 0.90
CA LEU A 96 -7.67 5.96 1.30
C LEU A 96 -6.50 5.94 2.28
N ALA A 97 -6.56 5.09 3.31
CA ALA A 97 -5.52 4.97 4.31
C ALA A 97 -4.20 4.48 3.70
N ALA A 98 -4.23 3.59 2.71
CA ALA A 98 -3.04 3.13 1.99
C ALA A 98 -2.38 4.25 1.17
N LEU A 99 -3.18 5.06 0.46
CA LEU A 99 -2.69 6.23 -0.27
C LEU A 99 -2.07 7.27 0.69
N ALA A 100 -2.78 7.58 1.78
CA ALA A 100 -2.29 8.52 2.77
C ALA A 100 -1.03 8.00 3.50
N GLY A 101 -0.92 6.69 3.73
CA GLY A 101 0.29 6.05 4.22
C GLY A 101 1.48 6.17 3.26
N ALA A 102 1.26 5.94 1.96
CA ALA A 102 2.30 6.11 0.94
C ALA A 102 2.80 7.56 0.83
N LEU A 103 1.93 8.54 1.07
CA LEU A 103 2.28 9.96 1.10
C LEU A 103 2.94 10.41 2.42
N GLY A 104 3.07 9.51 3.41
CA GLY A 104 3.62 9.83 4.73
C GLY A 104 2.69 10.69 5.60
N ILE A 105 1.40 10.78 5.27
CA ILE A 105 0.38 11.46 6.07
C ILE A 105 0.01 10.59 7.28
N HIS A 106 0.05 9.26 7.13
CA HIS A 106 -0.06 8.30 8.24
C HIS A 106 1.21 7.47 8.34
N GLU A 107 1.81 7.45 9.54
CA GLU A 107 2.85 6.47 9.84
C GLU A 107 2.19 5.12 10.18
N ALA A 108 2.47 4.09 9.38
CA ALA A 108 1.88 2.76 9.57
C ALA A 108 2.30 2.18 10.92
N GLY A 109 1.35 2.02 11.84
CA GLY A 109 1.58 1.47 13.18
C GLY A 109 1.64 2.49 14.32
N ILE A 110 1.52 3.79 14.05
CA ILE A 110 1.35 4.81 15.09
C ILE A 110 -0.15 5.01 15.36
N THR A 111 -0.63 4.52 16.50
CA THR A 111 -1.93 4.93 17.02
C THR A 111 -1.86 6.40 17.44
N TYR A 112 -2.96 7.16 17.37
CA TYR A 112 -2.99 8.52 17.94
C TYR A 112 -2.60 8.55 19.42
N GLU A 113 -2.74 7.42 20.12
CA GLU A 113 -2.31 7.21 21.51
C GLU A 113 -0.78 7.23 21.68
N ALA A 114 -0.01 6.90 20.64
CA ALA A 114 1.45 6.91 20.65
C ALA A 114 2.04 8.30 20.34
N LEU A 115 1.22 9.22 19.82
CA LEU A 115 1.57 10.62 19.69
C LEU A 115 1.15 11.31 20.99
N ASP A 116 2.12 11.88 21.73
CA ASP A 116 1.88 12.67 22.95
C ASP A 116 1.24 14.05 22.62
N LEU A 117 0.27 14.03 21.72
CA LEU A 117 -0.53 15.18 21.31
C LEU A 117 -1.56 15.45 22.40
N PRO A 118 -1.89 16.74 22.66
CA PRO A 118 -3.06 17.06 23.46
C PRO A 118 -4.24 16.32 22.85
N ARG A 119 -5.03 15.61 23.67
CA ARG A 119 -6.28 14.99 23.23
C ARG A 119 -7.02 16.03 22.40
N SER A 120 -7.08 15.80 21.09
CA SER A 120 -7.91 16.63 20.25
C SER A 120 -9.32 16.55 20.83
N ASN A 121 -10.05 17.64 20.74
CA ASN A 121 -11.50 17.72 20.79
C ASN A 121 -12.24 16.72 19.87
N ALA A 122 -11.57 15.68 19.35
CA ALA A 122 -12.14 14.46 18.81
C ALA A 122 -13.08 13.72 19.79
N ASP A 123 -12.99 13.97 21.10
CA ASP A 123 -14.04 13.58 22.07
C ASP A 123 -15.41 14.23 21.73
N GLU A 124 -15.43 15.32 20.96
CA GLU A 124 -16.63 16.05 20.54
C GLU A 124 -17.21 15.54 19.21
N TYR A 125 -16.45 14.77 18.43
CA TYR A 125 -16.94 14.05 17.25
C TYR A 125 -16.95 12.53 17.52
N ARG A 126 -17.72 12.13 18.53
CA ARG A 126 -18.03 10.71 18.74
C ARG A 126 -19.05 10.28 17.69
N ASP A 127 -18.63 9.43 16.76
CA ASP A 127 -19.58 8.66 15.95
C ASP A 127 -20.49 7.88 16.93
N PRO A 128 -21.82 8.08 16.93
CA PRO A 128 -22.72 7.46 17.88
C PRO A 128 -22.71 5.92 17.85
N ASP A 129 -22.08 5.27 16.85
CA ASP A 129 -21.96 3.81 16.79
C ASP A 129 -20.65 3.26 17.41
N ASP A 130 -19.62 4.07 17.70
CA ASP A 130 -18.39 3.67 18.44
C ASP A 130 -17.69 2.36 17.92
N ARG A 131 -17.98 1.89 16.69
CA ARG A 131 -17.56 0.55 16.21
C ARG A 131 -16.19 0.49 15.55
N VAL A 132 -15.67 1.62 15.06
CA VAL A 132 -14.44 1.65 14.28
C VAL A 132 -13.39 2.45 15.03
N PRO A 133 -12.42 1.80 15.71
CA PRO A 133 -11.32 2.53 16.33
C PRO A 133 -10.56 3.30 15.24
N VAL A 134 -10.38 4.61 15.46
CA VAL A 134 -9.60 5.48 14.59
C VAL A 134 -8.10 5.16 14.78
N ARG A 135 -7.67 4.02 14.24
CA ARG A 135 -6.26 3.62 14.18
C ARG A 135 -5.87 3.42 12.72
N PRO A 136 -4.63 3.76 12.32
CA PRO A 136 -4.12 3.34 11.03
C PRO A 136 -4.19 1.81 10.94
N PRO A 137 -4.69 1.25 9.82
CA PRO A 137 -4.73 -0.19 9.64
C PRO A 137 -3.36 -0.85 9.84
N ALA A 138 -3.33 -2.05 10.42
CA ALA A 138 -2.11 -2.84 10.48
C ALA A 138 -1.75 -3.38 9.08
N TRP A 139 -0.48 -3.75 8.84
CA TRP A 139 -0.07 -4.27 7.53
C TRP A 139 -0.97 -5.39 6.97
N PRO A 140 -1.35 -6.43 7.74
CA PRO A 140 -2.27 -7.47 7.24
C PRO A 140 -3.63 -6.93 6.81
N GLU A 141 -4.08 -5.80 7.37
CA GLU A 141 -5.33 -5.13 7.02
C GLU A 141 -5.19 -4.35 5.70
N TYR A 142 -3.99 -3.86 5.37
CA TYR A 142 -3.68 -3.21 4.08
C TYR A 142 -3.34 -4.17 2.94
N ALA A 143 -2.82 -5.35 3.27
CA ALA A 143 -2.26 -6.27 2.29
C ALA A 143 -3.27 -6.65 1.19
N TRP A 144 -4.57 -6.58 1.49
CA TRP A 144 -5.64 -6.86 0.54
C TRP A 144 -5.91 -5.74 -0.46
N HIS A 145 -5.66 -4.48 -0.10
CA HIS A 145 -6.05 -3.31 -0.90
C HIS A 145 -4.86 -2.68 -1.60
N ALA A 146 -3.66 -2.74 -1.02
CA ALA A 146 -2.47 -2.15 -1.61
C ALA A 146 -2.15 -2.71 -3.02
N PRO A 147 -2.20 -4.04 -3.28
CA PRO A 147 -1.97 -4.56 -4.62
C PRO A 147 -3.02 -4.12 -5.65
N LEU A 148 -4.27 -3.86 -5.24
CA LEU A 148 -5.32 -3.33 -6.11
C LEU A 148 -4.98 -1.91 -6.57
N LEU A 149 -4.51 -1.05 -5.67
CA LEU A 149 -4.07 0.31 -5.99
C LEU A 149 -2.87 0.31 -6.94
N VAL A 150 -1.90 -0.56 -6.67
CA VAL A 150 -0.74 -0.72 -7.54
C VAL A 150 -1.18 -1.20 -8.93
N ALA A 151 -2.04 -2.21 -9.02
CA ALA A 151 -2.57 -2.70 -10.29
C ALA A 151 -3.37 -1.64 -11.06
N ASP A 152 -4.12 -0.77 -10.37
CA ASP A 152 -4.89 0.33 -10.98
C ASP A 152 -4.00 1.48 -11.49
N LEU A 153 -2.91 1.79 -10.78
CA LEU A 153 -2.00 2.90 -11.13
C LEU A 153 -0.93 2.50 -12.15
N LEU A 154 -0.48 1.25 -12.13
CA LEU A 154 0.61 0.77 -12.98
C LEU A 154 0.42 1.01 -14.50
N PRO A 155 -0.80 0.93 -15.08
CA PRO A 155 -1.02 1.25 -16.49
C PRO A 155 -0.70 2.70 -16.88
N PHE A 156 -0.63 3.62 -15.91
CA PHE A 156 -0.33 5.04 -16.14
C PHE A 156 1.15 5.38 -15.85
N ALA A 157 1.90 4.43 -15.32
CA ALA A 157 3.28 4.61 -14.90
C ALA A 157 4.26 4.44 -16.08
N ALA A 158 5.41 5.10 -16.00
CA ALA A 158 6.49 5.01 -16.97
C ALA A 158 7.34 3.73 -16.81
N ALA A 159 7.38 3.16 -15.61
CA ALA A 159 8.15 1.96 -15.28
C ALA A 159 7.27 0.74 -14.97
N THR A 160 7.88 -0.44 -15.07
CA THR A 160 7.23 -1.70 -14.66
C THR A 160 7.28 -1.87 -13.15
N LEU A 161 6.41 -2.72 -12.59
CA LEU A 161 6.45 -3.08 -11.17
C LEU A 161 7.82 -3.60 -10.73
N ALA A 162 8.45 -4.43 -11.56
CA ALA A 162 9.80 -4.94 -11.30
C ALA A 162 10.82 -3.79 -11.19
N GLY A 163 10.72 -2.78 -12.06
CA GLY A 163 11.58 -1.60 -12.01
C GLY A 163 11.40 -0.78 -10.73
N TYR A 164 10.16 -0.58 -10.28
CA TYR A 164 9.90 0.08 -8.99
C TYR A 164 10.49 -0.72 -7.82
N LEU A 165 10.23 -2.04 -7.77
CA LEU A 165 10.77 -2.90 -6.72
C LEU A 165 12.30 -2.90 -6.69
N GLU A 166 12.95 -2.99 -7.85
CA GLU A 166 14.41 -2.90 -7.95
C GLU A 166 14.94 -1.58 -7.39
N SER A 167 14.31 -0.46 -7.75
CA SER A 167 14.66 0.87 -7.23
C SER A 167 14.48 0.95 -5.70
N THR A 168 13.34 0.50 -5.17
CA THR A 168 13.05 0.49 -3.73
C THR A 168 14.08 -0.32 -2.95
N PHE A 169 14.44 -1.52 -3.40
CA PHE A 169 15.46 -2.32 -2.71
C PHE A 169 16.89 -1.78 -2.88
N ALA A 170 17.21 -1.15 -4.01
CA ALA A 170 18.48 -0.46 -4.19
C ALA A 170 18.63 0.71 -3.20
N GLU A 171 17.53 1.43 -2.97
CA GLU A 171 17.44 2.51 -1.99
C GLU A 171 17.65 2.02 -0.56
N TYR A 172 16.97 0.96 -0.14
CA TYR A 172 17.19 0.37 1.19
C TYR A 172 18.63 -0.10 1.39
N ALA A 173 19.22 -0.70 0.36
CA ALA A 173 20.61 -1.14 0.41
C ALA A 173 21.58 0.05 0.53
N ARG A 174 21.22 1.22 -0.01
CA ARG A 174 22.02 2.44 0.12
C ARG A 174 21.90 3.03 1.53
N GLN A 175 20.68 3.21 2.04
CA GLN A 175 20.43 3.69 3.40
C GLN A 175 21.14 2.82 4.44
N ALA A 176 21.05 1.50 4.33
CA ALA A 176 21.73 0.58 5.25
C ALA A 176 23.27 0.69 5.22
N ARG A 177 23.88 1.14 4.12
CA ARG A 177 25.34 1.39 4.07
C ARG A 177 25.72 2.70 4.74
N GLU A 178 24.86 3.72 4.64
CA GLU A 178 25.06 5.04 5.24
C GLU A 178 24.95 4.96 6.78
N GLU A 179 24.02 4.17 7.31
CA GLU A 179 23.85 3.95 8.77
C GLU A 179 25.03 3.21 9.44
N LEU A 180 25.84 2.50 8.67
CA LEU A 180 27.00 1.73 9.16
C LEU A 180 28.32 2.52 9.13
N THR A 181 28.30 3.77 8.66
CA THR A 181 29.48 4.64 8.52
C THR A 181 29.48 5.73 9.59
#